data_AF-A0A1Y2L0S9-F1
#
_entry.id   AF-A0A1Y2L0S9-F1
#
_cell.length_a   1.000
_cell.length_b   1.000
_cell.length_c   1.000
_cell.angle_alpha   90.00
_cell.angle_beta   90.00
_cell.angle_gamma   90.00
#
_symmetry.space_group_name_H-M   'P 1'
#
loop_
_entity.id
_entity.type
_entity.pdbx_description
1 polymer ?
#
loop_
_entity_poly.entity_id
_entity_poly.type
_entity_poly.pdbx_seq_one_letter_code
_entity_poly.pdbx_strand_id
1 'polypeptide(L)'
;MSLDLGISYDGLKYALSIKDSYRTREPLTVTGAGDRKRLLMPEHLLSNDLALMQYDDPLALAVIATKDPESPMALAAATRMGPHAKCKELITGIFEVVGDATKHELVHDCIKLLTKNAFSPESMHVVRNRASNHVVEIREFYRRAMTENLRALLDGKREARDFVDEFIELASSGNLRIDIYKRLVIKLMRSDAVRPSVKFMLLERLDCFPQMVKIQIVSEVNAAPDTAEYQTLKQELRWIYDAKTRETRHNKGDKSENSWLAPAKMDFGVAVGMQASRSVERGRGRDSHLNTQSPVPGFNSRDIASWLS
;
A
#
# COMPACT_ATOMS: atom_id res chain seq x y z
N MET A 1 31.16 -28.49 -6.33
CA MET A 1 31.19 -27.59 -5.17
C MET A 1 30.20 -26.46 -5.45
N SER A 2 29.07 -26.41 -4.74
CA SER A 2 28.17 -25.24 -4.82
C SER A 2 28.82 -24.13 -4.01
N LEU A 3 29.29 -23.07 -4.67
CA LEU A 3 29.74 -21.87 -3.98
C LEU A 3 28.50 -21.29 -3.27
N ASP A 4 28.43 -21.43 -1.94
CA ASP A 4 27.38 -20.83 -1.14
C ASP A 4 27.62 -19.31 -1.03
N LEU A 5 27.38 -18.62 -2.14
CA LEU A 5 27.53 -17.16 -2.30
C LEU A 5 26.53 -16.38 -1.43
N GLY A 6 25.58 -17.06 -0.77
CA GLY A 6 24.55 -16.43 0.07
C GLY A 6 23.46 -15.71 -0.71
N ILE A 7 23.37 -15.98 -2.01
CA ILE A 7 22.36 -15.44 -2.92
C ILE A 7 21.60 -16.63 -3.49
N SER A 8 20.27 -16.66 -3.31
CA SER A 8 19.42 -17.68 -3.89
C SER A 8 18.87 -17.26 -5.26
N TYR A 9 18.67 -18.22 -6.16
CA TYR A 9 17.95 -17.99 -7.42
C TYR A 9 16.53 -17.49 -7.17
N ASP A 10 15.87 -18.03 -6.13
CA ASP A 10 14.55 -17.56 -5.70
C ASP A 10 14.61 -16.13 -5.15
N GLY A 11 15.72 -15.78 -4.47
CA GLY A 11 15.99 -14.42 -3.99
C GLY A 11 16.09 -13.41 -5.13
N LEU A 12 16.77 -13.77 -6.23
CA LEU A 12 16.89 -12.91 -7.41
C LEU A 12 15.54 -12.70 -8.11
N LYS A 13 14.76 -13.78 -8.29
CA LYS A 13 13.40 -13.68 -8.84
C LYS A 13 12.53 -12.78 -7.97
N TYR A 14 12.67 -12.88 -6.65
CA TYR A 14 11.91 -12.08 -5.71
C TYR A 14 12.33 -10.61 -5.72
N ALA A 15 13.62 -10.31 -5.77
CA ALA A 15 14.16 -8.96 -5.90
C ALA A 15 13.62 -8.23 -7.15
N LEU A 16 13.48 -8.96 -8.28
CA LEU A 16 12.83 -8.43 -9.49
C LEU A 16 11.34 -8.13 -9.27
N SER A 17 10.62 -9.00 -8.56
CA SER A 17 9.21 -8.78 -8.24
C SER A 17 8.98 -7.57 -7.31
N ILE A 18 9.91 -7.31 -6.38
CA ILE A 18 9.90 -6.13 -5.51
C ILE A 18 10.06 -4.86 -6.36
N LYS A 19 11.02 -4.87 -7.28
CA LYS A 19 11.24 -3.76 -8.22
C LYS A 19 9.99 -3.46 -9.04
N ASP A 20 9.32 -4.49 -9.55
CA ASP A 20 8.07 -4.32 -10.30
C ASP A 20 6.95 -3.76 -9.41
N SER A 21 6.84 -4.23 -8.16
CA SER A 21 5.85 -3.72 -7.19
C SER A 21 6.03 -2.22 -6.91
N TYR A 22 7.27 -1.76 -6.74
CA TYR A 22 7.55 -0.33 -6.61
C TYR A 22 7.22 0.46 -7.87
N ARG A 23 7.47 -0.10 -9.05
CA ARG A 23 7.08 0.54 -10.33
C ARG A 23 5.56 0.68 -10.45
N THR A 24 4.81 -0.29 -9.96
CA THR A 24 3.34 -0.26 -9.97
C THR A 24 2.72 0.45 -8.76
N ARG A 25 3.53 0.97 -7.83
CA ARG A 25 3.10 1.54 -6.54
C ARG A 25 2.25 0.58 -5.70
N GLU A 26 2.47 -0.72 -5.88
CA GLU A 26 1.83 -1.71 -5.03
C GLU A 26 2.67 -1.90 -3.76
N PRO A 27 2.04 -1.86 -2.58
CA PRO A 27 2.76 -2.03 -1.35
C PRO A 27 3.30 -3.46 -1.23
N LEU A 28 4.48 -3.59 -0.64
CA LEU A 28 5.06 -4.89 -0.33
C LEU A 28 4.23 -5.60 0.74
N THR A 29 4.05 -6.91 0.58
CA THR A 29 3.27 -7.72 1.53
C THR A 29 4.06 -8.91 2.05
N VAL A 30 3.81 -9.27 3.32
CA VAL A 30 4.31 -10.48 3.97
C VAL A 30 3.14 -11.42 4.24
N THR A 31 3.37 -12.72 4.08
CA THR A 31 2.44 -13.77 4.52
C THR A 31 2.51 -13.89 6.04
N GLY A 32 1.47 -13.43 6.73
CA GLY A 32 1.37 -13.58 8.18
C GLY A 32 0.80 -14.94 8.60
N ALA A 33 0.68 -15.16 9.91
CA ALA A 33 -0.01 -16.32 10.47
C ALA A 33 -1.42 -16.48 9.86
N GLY A 34 -1.71 -17.67 9.32
CA GLY A 34 -2.99 -18.02 8.70
C GLY A 34 -3.11 -17.65 7.21
N ASP A 35 -2.00 -17.55 6.48
CA ASP A 35 -1.93 -17.25 5.02
C ASP A 35 -2.58 -15.90 4.63
N ARG A 36 -2.75 -15.01 5.61
CA ARG A 36 -3.25 -13.66 5.38
C ARG A 36 -2.10 -12.76 4.94
N LYS A 37 -2.22 -12.20 3.74
CA LYS A 37 -1.32 -11.15 3.25
C LYS A 37 -1.46 -9.90 4.12
N ARG A 38 -0.36 -9.48 4.75
CA ARG A 38 -0.24 -8.25 5.54
C ARG A 38 0.73 -7.30 4.86
N LEU A 39 0.58 -6.01 5.11
CA LEU A 39 1.54 -5.00 4.65
C LEU A 39 2.92 -5.28 5.27
N LEU A 40 3.99 -5.25 4.48
CA LEU A 40 5.35 -5.22 5.01
C LEU A 40 5.56 -3.85 5.65
N MET A 41 6.04 -3.86 6.89
CA MET A 41 6.25 -2.67 7.69
C MET A 41 7.73 -2.61 8.09
N PRO A 42 8.31 -1.42 8.29
CA PRO A 42 9.71 -1.28 8.70
C PRO A 42 10.04 -2.06 9.98
N GLU A 43 9.09 -2.15 10.92
CA GLU A 43 9.26 -2.89 12.17
C GLU A 43 9.43 -4.39 11.95
N HIS A 44 8.76 -4.96 10.93
CA HIS A 44 8.94 -6.35 10.58
C HIS A 44 10.40 -6.62 10.19
N LEU A 45 11.04 -5.70 9.47
CA LEU A 45 12.45 -5.82 9.07
C LEU A 45 13.40 -5.63 10.25
N LEU A 46 13.08 -4.74 11.20
CA LEU A 46 13.89 -4.50 12.40
C LEU A 46 13.84 -5.65 13.42
N SER A 47 12.74 -6.41 13.44
CA SER A 47 12.55 -7.58 14.29
C SER A 47 13.31 -8.79 13.75
N ASN A 48 14.38 -9.20 14.43
CA ASN A 48 15.18 -10.36 14.03
C ASN A 48 14.45 -11.70 14.24
N ASP A 49 13.46 -11.74 15.13
CA ASP A 49 12.75 -12.98 15.50
C ASP A 49 11.68 -13.39 14.49
N LEU A 50 11.37 -12.51 13.53
CA LEU A 50 10.42 -12.78 12.46
C LEU A 50 11.17 -13.38 11.27
N ALA A 51 10.84 -14.62 10.92
CA ALA A 51 11.24 -15.19 9.64
C ALA A 51 10.41 -14.54 8.52
N LEU A 52 11.06 -13.75 7.67
CA LEU A 52 10.41 -13.05 6.56
C LEU A 52 10.59 -13.79 5.23
N MET A 53 11.09 -15.03 5.29
CA MET A 53 11.22 -15.95 4.17
C MET A 53 12.02 -15.32 3.03
N GLN A 54 11.38 -14.98 1.90
CA GLN A 54 12.07 -14.44 0.73
C GLN A 54 12.64 -13.02 0.94
N TYR A 55 12.14 -12.26 1.94
CA TYR A 55 12.70 -10.96 2.29
C TYR A 55 14.00 -11.04 3.10
N ASP A 56 14.38 -12.23 3.60
CA ASP A 56 15.67 -12.42 4.28
C ASP A 56 16.84 -12.62 3.29
N ASP A 57 16.54 -12.73 1.99
CA ASP A 57 17.59 -12.79 0.97
C ASP A 57 18.31 -11.42 0.83
N PRO A 58 19.65 -11.39 0.84
CA PRO A 58 20.42 -10.15 0.76
C PRO A 58 20.11 -9.29 -0.47
N LEU A 59 19.76 -9.89 -1.62
CA LEU A 59 19.40 -9.11 -2.81
C LEU A 59 18.04 -8.46 -2.68
N ALA A 60 17.07 -9.14 -2.05
CA ALA A 60 15.76 -8.55 -1.78
C ALA A 60 15.92 -7.34 -0.84
N LEU A 61 16.71 -7.47 0.23
CA LEU A 61 17.02 -6.37 1.14
C LEU A 61 17.77 -5.23 0.46
N ALA A 62 18.73 -5.53 -0.40
CA ALA A 62 19.47 -4.53 -1.17
C ALA A 62 18.55 -3.72 -2.11
N VAL A 63 17.60 -4.37 -2.78
CA VAL A 63 16.61 -3.67 -3.63
C VAL A 63 15.72 -2.77 -2.79
N ILE A 64 15.26 -3.23 -1.62
CA ILE A 64 14.45 -2.40 -0.72
C ILE A 64 15.28 -1.20 -0.23
N ALA A 65 16.49 -1.42 0.27
CA ALA A 65 17.37 -0.37 0.79
C ALA A 65 17.76 0.71 -0.25
N THR A 66 17.79 0.35 -1.54
CA THR A 66 18.15 1.29 -2.62
C THR A 66 16.95 1.95 -3.29
N LYS A 67 15.84 1.23 -3.48
CA LYS A 67 14.72 1.66 -4.33
C LYS A 67 13.45 2.01 -3.57
N ASP A 68 13.35 1.70 -2.28
CA ASP A 68 12.14 2.01 -1.54
C ASP A 68 11.88 3.54 -1.55
N PRO A 69 10.64 3.97 -1.83
CA PRO A 69 10.29 5.38 -1.84
C PRO A 69 10.59 6.08 -0.51
N GLU A 70 10.45 5.37 0.61
CA GLU A 70 10.45 5.88 1.97
C GLU A 70 11.74 5.52 2.73
N SER A 71 12.31 6.53 3.40
CA SER A 71 13.50 6.38 4.24
C SER A 71 13.39 5.28 5.31
N PRO A 72 12.30 5.16 6.10
CA PRO A 72 12.24 4.21 7.22
C PRO A 72 12.28 2.74 6.76
N MET A 73 11.65 2.41 5.63
CA MET A 73 11.68 1.05 5.10
C MET A 73 13.06 0.70 4.55
N ALA A 74 13.67 1.62 3.79
CA ALA A 74 15.03 1.45 3.27
C ALA A 74 16.05 1.27 4.40
N LEU A 75 15.94 2.07 5.46
CA LEU A 75 16.81 2.01 6.63
C LEU A 75 16.64 0.71 7.41
N ALA A 76 15.40 0.25 7.58
CA ALA A 76 15.13 -1.02 8.22
C ALA A 76 15.70 -2.21 7.42
N ALA A 77 15.60 -2.19 6.09
CA ALA A 77 16.18 -3.19 5.21
C ALA A 77 17.72 -3.22 5.30
N ALA A 78 18.36 -2.05 5.27
CA ALA A 78 19.82 -1.93 5.44
C ALA A 78 20.26 -2.45 6.82
N THR A 79 19.52 -2.12 7.88
CA THR A 79 19.80 -2.61 9.24
C THR A 79 19.69 -4.13 9.32
N ARG A 80 18.67 -4.73 8.68
CA ARG A 80 18.48 -6.18 8.64
C ARG A 80 19.57 -6.89 7.83
N MET A 81 20.09 -6.26 6.78
CA MET A 81 21.16 -6.81 5.94
C MET A 81 22.54 -6.80 6.61
N GLY A 82 22.78 -5.90 7.57
CA GLY A 82 24.09 -5.75 8.24
C GLY A 82 24.70 -7.04 8.82
N PRO A 83 23.95 -7.87 9.58
CA PRO A 83 24.43 -9.17 10.05
C PRO A 83 24.82 -10.14 8.94
N HIS A 84 24.14 -10.10 7.78
CA HIS A 84 24.47 -10.96 6.63
C HIS A 84 25.75 -10.51 5.93
N ALA A 85 25.99 -9.19 5.86
CA ALA A 85 27.20 -8.61 5.29
C ALA A 85 28.45 -9.06 6.06
N LYS A 86 28.39 -9.13 7.40
CA LYS A 86 29.50 -9.62 8.22
C LYS A 86 29.98 -11.03 7.83
N CYS A 87 29.09 -11.88 7.34
CA CYS A 87 29.36 -13.31 7.16
C CYS A 87 29.97 -13.67 5.79
N LYS A 88 29.79 -12.84 4.75
CA LYS A 88 30.21 -13.17 3.37
C LYS A 88 30.73 -11.94 2.64
N GLU A 89 31.92 -12.04 2.06
CA GLU A 89 32.59 -10.94 1.33
C GLU A 89 31.75 -10.37 0.18
N LEU A 90 31.06 -11.24 -0.57
CA LEU A 90 30.16 -10.79 -1.65
C LEU A 90 29.02 -9.92 -1.11
N ILE A 91 28.45 -10.28 0.05
CA ILE A 91 27.36 -9.51 0.66
C ILE A 91 27.91 -8.19 1.20
N THR A 92 29.13 -8.16 1.74
CA THR A 92 29.81 -6.90 2.10
C THR A 92 29.93 -5.97 0.90
N GLY A 93 30.39 -6.47 -0.24
CA GLY A 93 30.49 -5.68 -1.47
C GLY A 93 29.13 -5.16 -1.94
N ILE A 94 28.08 -5.99 -1.88
CA ILE A 94 26.70 -5.55 -2.18
C ILE A 94 26.25 -4.46 -1.20
N PHE A 95 26.58 -4.62 0.09
CA PHE A 95 26.23 -3.67 1.14
C PHE A 95 26.86 -2.29 0.91
N GLU A 96 28.11 -2.24 0.48
CA GLU A 96 28.79 -1.00 0.09
C GLU A 96 28.15 -0.37 -1.15
N VAL A 97 27.86 -1.16 -2.18
CA VAL A 97 27.16 -0.68 -3.40
C VAL A 97 25.78 -0.12 -3.06
N VAL A 98 25.07 -0.71 -2.11
CA VAL A 98 23.79 -0.17 -1.62
C VAL A 98 23.98 1.19 -0.96
N GLY A 99 25.08 1.39 -0.24
CA GLY A 99 25.45 2.69 0.34
C GLY A 99 25.64 3.78 -0.70
N ASP A 100 26.29 3.44 -1.82
CA ASP A 100 26.51 4.40 -2.92
C ASP A 100 25.27 4.61 -3.80
N ALA A 101 24.42 3.59 -3.93
CA ALA A 101 23.27 3.61 -4.83
C ALA A 101 21.95 4.07 -4.18
N THR A 102 21.89 4.15 -2.85
CA THR A 102 20.69 4.59 -2.13
C THR A 102 20.47 6.10 -2.31
N LYS A 103 19.20 6.50 -2.40
CA LYS A 103 18.80 7.91 -2.46
C LYS A 103 18.66 8.56 -1.07
N HIS A 104 18.74 7.76 0.00
CA HIS A 104 18.45 8.19 1.37
C HIS A 104 19.76 8.42 2.14
N GLU A 105 20.02 9.67 2.54
CA GLU A 105 21.25 10.04 3.26
C GLU A 105 21.45 9.24 4.56
N LEU A 106 20.37 9.00 5.31
CA LEU A 106 20.41 8.22 6.55
C LEU A 106 20.86 6.77 6.32
N VAL A 107 20.49 6.18 5.18
CA VAL A 107 20.89 4.82 4.82
C VAL A 107 22.37 4.78 4.48
N HIS A 108 22.85 5.75 3.69
CA HIS A 108 24.28 5.90 3.38
C HIS A 108 25.12 6.07 4.67
N ASP A 109 24.70 6.94 5.59
CA ASP A 109 25.40 7.17 6.85
C ASP A 109 25.45 5.93 7.75
N CYS A 110 24.35 5.17 7.81
CA CYS A 110 24.29 3.92 8.55
C CYS A 110 25.20 2.85 7.95
N ILE A 111 25.22 2.71 6.62
CA ILE A 111 26.11 1.76 5.93
C ILE A 111 27.57 2.13 6.18
N LYS A 112 27.91 3.41 6.01
CA LYS A 112 29.26 3.93 6.28
C LYS A 112 29.71 3.68 7.71
N LEU A 113 28.81 3.84 8.69
CA LEU A 113 29.10 3.55 10.10
C LEU A 113 29.37 2.06 10.33
N LEU A 114 28.56 1.16 9.74
CA LEU A 114 28.73 -0.28 9.89
C LEU A 114 30.00 -0.79 9.22
N THR A 115 30.28 -0.34 8.00
CA THR A 115 31.48 -0.72 7.24
C THR A 115 32.75 -0.24 7.96
N LYS A 116 32.78 1.02 8.42
CA LYS A 116 33.94 1.57 9.15
C LYS A 116 34.24 0.83 10.46
N ASN A 117 33.22 0.30 11.12
CA ASN A 117 33.34 -0.42 12.38
C ASN A 117 33.39 -1.94 12.20
N ALA A 118 33.66 -2.43 10.99
CA ALA A 118 33.75 -3.86 10.65
C ALA A 118 32.56 -4.69 11.18
N PHE A 119 31.36 -4.12 11.15
CA PHE A 119 30.14 -4.75 11.65
C PHE A 119 30.25 -5.23 13.12
N SER A 120 30.84 -4.41 13.99
CA SER A 120 30.89 -4.69 15.43
C SER A 120 29.46 -4.80 16.01
N PRO A 121 29.21 -5.70 16.98
CA PRO A 121 27.88 -5.83 17.59
C PRO A 121 27.34 -4.51 18.13
N GLU A 122 28.19 -3.70 18.76
CA GLU A 122 27.83 -2.38 19.28
C GLU A 122 27.36 -1.43 18.18
N SER A 123 28.09 -1.33 17.06
CA SER A 123 27.69 -0.49 15.93
C SER A 123 26.35 -0.94 15.32
N MET A 124 26.10 -2.25 15.23
CA MET A 124 24.82 -2.80 14.79
C MET A 124 23.67 -2.46 15.74
N HIS A 125 23.91 -2.49 17.05
CA HIS A 125 22.92 -2.08 18.05
C HIS A 125 22.60 -0.59 17.95
N VAL A 126 23.61 0.27 17.79
CA VAL A 126 23.44 1.72 17.61
C VAL A 126 22.60 2.03 16.37
N VAL A 127 22.93 1.41 15.23
CA VAL A 127 22.17 1.61 13.98
C VAL A 127 20.74 1.11 14.11
N ARG A 128 20.53 -0.06 14.72
CA ARG A 128 19.18 -0.58 14.97
C ARG A 128 18.35 0.34 15.85
N ASN A 129 18.92 0.87 16.94
CA ASN A 129 18.22 1.80 17.81
C ASN A 129 17.87 3.10 17.07
N ARG A 130 18.81 3.65 16.28
CA ARG A 130 18.56 4.83 15.46
C ARG A 130 17.47 4.59 14.42
N ALA A 131 17.48 3.44 13.74
CA ALA A 131 16.45 3.05 12.79
C ALA A 131 15.09 2.91 13.46
N SER A 132 15.01 2.25 14.62
CA SER A 132 13.79 2.10 15.40
C SER A 132 13.20 3.45 15.80
N ASN A 133 14.03 4.35 16.35
CA ASN A 133 13.58 5.69 16.74
C ASN A 133 13.08 6.49 15.54
N HIS A 134 13.79 6.42 14.40
CA HIS A 134 13.40 7.12 13.19
C HIS A 134 12.07 6.61 12.62
N VAL A 135 11.84 5.30 12.65
CA VAL A 135 10.57 4.68 12.25
C VAL A 135 9.41 5.20 13.12
N VAL A 136 9.60 5.26 14.44
CA VAL A 136 8.58 5.79 15.38
C VAL A 136 8.29 7.27 15.10
N GLU A 137 9.34 8.09 14.96
CA GLU A 137 9.20 9.53 14.68
C GLU A 137 8.43 9.80 13.39
N ILE A 138 8.78 9.10 12.31
CA ILE A 138 8.10 9.24 11.02
C ILE A 138 6.63 8.79 11.11
N ARG A 139 6.35 7.69 11.82
CA ARG A 139 4.95 7.26 12.02
C ARG A 139 4.13 8.30 12.76
N GLU A 140 4.70 8.92 13.79
CA GLU A 140 4.02 9.99 14.51
C GLU A 140 3.78 11.22 13.64
N PHE A 141 4.75 11.58 12.79
CA PHE A 141 4.61 12.64 11.81
C PHE A 141 3.45 12.37 10.85
N TYR A 142 3.44 11.22 10.17
CA TYR A 142 2.35 10.88 9.22
C TYR A 142 1.00 10.76 9.91
N ARG A 143 0.94 10.23 11.14
CA ARG A 143 -0.30 10.16 11.92
C ARG A 143 -0.83 11.56 12.24
N ARG A 144 0.04 12.49 12.63
CA ARG A 144 -0.33 13.90 12.89
C ARG A 144 -0.81 14.57 11.61
N ALA A 145 -0.07 14.46 10.52
CA ALA A 145 -0.43 15.02 9.22
C ALA A 145 -1.77 14.46 8.71
N MET A 146 -2.00 13.14 8.82
CA MET A 146 -3.27 12.51 8.45
C MET A 146 -4.44 13.04 9.28
N THR A 147 -4.24 13.20 10.60
CA THR A 147 -5.25 13.77 11.50
C THR A 147 -5.59 15.21 11.12
N GLU A 148 -4.58 16.01 10.81
CA GLU A 148 -4.72 17.39 10.39
C GLU A 148 -5.44 17.51 9.04
N ASN A 149 -5.08 16.66 8.07
CA ASN A 149 -5.75 16.61 6.77
C ASN A 149 -7.25 16.28 6.91
N LEU A 150 -7.58 15.27 7.72
CA LEU A 150 -8.97 14.89 8.01
C LEU A 150 -9.74 16.02 8.73
N ARG A 151 -9.09 16.76 9.64
CA ARG A 151 -9.71 17.90 10.33
C ARG A 151 -9.93 19.07 9.36
N ALA A 152 -8.96 19.38 8.50
CA ALA A 152 -9.07 20.44 7.51
C ALA A 152 -10.22 20.19 6.53
N LEU A 153 -10.45 18.92 6.17
CA LEU A 153 -11.61 18.51 5.39
C LEU A 153 -12.93 18.85 6.10
N LEU A 154 -13.04 18.48 7.38
CA LEU A 154 -14.27 18.70 8.17
C LEU A 154 -14.56 20.19 8.39
N ASP A 155 -13.53 20.96 8.66
CA ASP A 155 -13.64 22.41 8.82
C ASP A 155 -13.98 23.10 7.48
N GLY A 156 -14.00 22.37 6.36
CA GLY A 156 -14.23 22.92 5.03
C GLY A 156 -13.12 23.83 4.53
N LYS A 157 -11.94 23.76 5.15
CA LYS A 157 -10.77 24.61 4.86
C LYS A 157 -9.92 24.06 3.70
N ARG A 158 -10.27 22.89 3.18
CA ARG A 158 -9.52 22.19 2.14
C ARG A 158 -10.40 21.80 0.96
N GLU A 159 -9.87 22.04 -0.23
CA GLU A 159 -10.50 21.60 -1.48
C GLU A 159 -10.47 20.07 -1.62
N ALA A 160 -11.48 19.51 -2.29
CA ALA A 160 -11.65 18.06 -2.39
C ALA A 160 -10.46 17.38 -3.06
N ARG A 161 -9.90 17.99 -4.12
CA ARG A 161 -8.75 17.45 -4.85
C ARG A 161 -7.51 17.41 -3.97
N ASP A 162 -7.19 18.52 -3.32
CA ASP A 162 -5.99 18.64 -2.47
C ASP A 162 -6.08 17.73 -1.25
N PHE A 163 -7.28 17.56 -0.69
CA PHE A 163 -7.52 16.59 0.38
C PHE A 163 -7.23 15.17 -0.10
N VAL A 164 -7.80 14.75 -1.24
CA VAL A 164 -7.66 13.38 -1.74
C VAL A 164 -6.23 13.06 -2.15
N ASP A 165 -5.57 13.98 -2.88
CA ASP A 165 -4.19 13.80 -3.31
C ASP A 165 -3.25 13.63 -2.08
N GLU A 166 -3.38 14.50 -1.07
CA GLU A 166 -2.58 14.39 0.16
C GLU A 166 -2.98 13.17 1.01
N PHE A 167 -4.26 12.82 1.08
CA PHE A 167 -4.73 11.63 1.81
C PHE A 167 -4.10 10.35 1.26
N ILE A 168 -4.04 10.21 -0.07
CA ILE A 168 -3.41 9.08 -0.73
C ILE A 168 -1.91 9.08 -0.46
N GLU A 169 -1.25 10.23 -0.60
CA GLU A 169 0.18 10.36 -0.35
C GLU A 169 0.55 10.00 1.10
N LEU A 170 -0.15 10.56 2.09
CA LEU A 170 0.09 10.27 3.50
C LEU A 170 -0.18 8.79 3.85
N ALA A 171 -1.18 8.17 3.22
CA ALA A 171 -1.48 6.76 3.45
C ALA A 171 -0.42 5.84 2.83
N SER A 172 0.08 6.19 1.64
CA SER A 172 1.13 5.46 0.94
C SER A 172 2.49 5.62 1.63
N SER A 173 2.95 6.85 1.85
CA SER A 173 4.26 7.15 2.43
C SER A 173 4.33 6.85 3.93
N GLY A 174 3.21 6.96 4.64
CA GLY A 174 3.13 6.55 6.05
C GLY A 174 3.08 5.03 6.25
N ASN A 175 3.14 4.23 5.17
CA ASN A 175 2.87 2.79 5.16
C ASN A 175 1.66 2.43 6.03
N LEU A 176 0.55 3.15 5.85
CA LEU A 176 -0.60 2.98 6.73
C LEU A 176 -1.09 1.52 6.69
N ARG A 177 -1.28 0.91 7.87
CA ARG A 177 -1.73 -0.48 7.95
C ARG A 177 -3.00 -0.66 7.11
N ILE A 178 -3.02 -1.72 6.30
CA ILE A 178 -4.05 -1.92 5.27
C ILE A 178 -5.47 -1.98 5.85
N ASP A 179 -5.63 -2.49 7.07
CA ASP A 179 -6.89 -2.55 7.81
C ASP A 179 -7.37 -1.15 8.22
N ILE A 180 -6.47 -0.29 8.70
CA ILE A 180 -6.76 1.11 9.00
C ILE A 180 -7.12 1.84 7.70
N TYR A 181 -6.32 1.66 6.64
CA TYR A 181 -6.52 2.36 5.38
C TYR A 181 -7.90 2.04 4.79
N LYS A 182 -8.26 0.74 4.72
CA LYS A 182 -9.60 0.31 4.31
C LYS A 182 -10.70 0.93 5.16
N ARG A 183 -10.55 0.90 6.50
CA ARG A 183 -11.53 1.45 7.42
C ARG A 183 -11.72 2.96 7.22
N LEU A 184 -10.64 3.71 7.06
CA LEU A 184 -10.70 5.16 6.81
C LEU A 184 -11.45 5.45 5.51
N VAL A 185 -11.09 4.77 4.42
CA VAL A 185 -11.74 5.00 3.13
C VAL A 185 -13.23 4.65 3.19
N ILE A 186 -13.61 3.52 3.78
CA ILE A 186 -15.02 3.15 3.96
C ILE A 186 -15.76 4.22 4.77
N LYS A 187 -15.15 4.70 5.87
CA LYS A 187 -15.74 5.75 6.69
C LYS A 187 -15.91 7.07 5.94
N LEU A 188 -14.93 7.45 5.10
CA LEU A 188 -15.04 8.63 4.25
C LEU A 188 -16.16 8.49 3.21
N MET A 189 -16.27 7.31 2.58
CA MET A 189 -17.33 7.04 1.60
C MET A 189 -18.73 7.02 2.22
N ARG A 190 -18.86 6.45 3.44
CA ARG A 190 -20.15 6.29 4.12
C ARG A 190 -20.63 7.53 4.86
N SER A 191 -19.77 8.47 5.16
CA SER A 191 -20.13 9.60 6.02
C SER A 191 -20.98 10.64 5.30
N ASP A 192 -22.05 11.07 5.96
CA ASP A 192 -22.88 12.20 5.50
C ASP A 192 -22.20 13.57 5.71
N ALA A 193 -21.20 13.64 6.61
CA ALA A 193 -20.43 14.86 6.84
C ALA A 193 -19.40 15.14 5.74
N VAL A 194 -19.02 14.10 4.99
CA VAL A 194 -18.08 14.21 3.87
C VAL A 194 -18.85 14.63 2.62
N ARG A 195 -18.48 15.78 2.06
CA ARG A 195 -19.11 16.34 0.86
C ARG A 195 -19.01 15.35 -0.32
N PRO A 196 -20.06 15.22 -1.16
CA PRO A 196 -20.03 14.31 -2.31
C PRO A 196 -18.84 14.50 -3.25
N SER A 197 -18.37 15.74 -3.44
CA SER A 197 -17.19 16.06 -4.28
C SER A 197 -15.93 15.30 -3.87
N VAL A 198 -15.74 15.05 -2.58
CA VAL A 198 -14.60 14.27 -2.05
C VAL A 198 -14.77 12.80 -2.41
N LYS A 199 -15.98 12.26 -2.27
CA LYS A 199 -16.30 10.87 -2.63
C LYS A 199 -16.08 10.64 -4.13
N PHE A 200 -16.49 11.59 -4.97
CA PHE A 200 -16.21 11.56 -6.40
C PHE A 200 -14.71 11.61 -6.70
N MET A 201 -13.96 12.53 -6.09
CA MET A 201 -12.50 12.58 -6.24
C MET A 201 -11.79 11.28 -5.83
N LEU A 202 -12.25 10.63 -4.76
CA LEU A 202 -11.72 9.32 -4.35
C LEU A 202 -11.95 8.25 -5.43
N LEU A 203 -13.13 8.24 -6.07
CA LEU A 203 -13.44 7.32 -7.16
C LEU A 203 -12.65 7.62 -8.43
N GLU A 204 -12.47 8.88 -8.78
CA GLU A 204 -11.64 9.26 -9.93
C GLU A 204 -10.18 8.82 -9.76
N ARG A 205 -9.65 8.94 -8.54
CA ARG A 205 -8.28 8.52 -8.21
C ARG A 205 -8.17 7.05 -7.80
N LEU A 206 -9.14 6.20 -8.14
CA LEU A 206 -9.15 4.79 -7.75
C LEU A 206 -7.85 4.06 -8.15
N ASP A 207 -7.19 4.44 -9.25
CA ASP A 207 -5.95 3.80 -9.70
C ASP A 207 -4.77 4.02 -8.76
N CYS A 208 -4.78 5.09 -7.98
CA CYS A 208 -3.72 5.45 -7.06
C CYS A 208 -3.77 4.67 -5.74
N PHE A 209 -4.88 4.00 -5.45
CA PHE A 209 -5.00 3.15 -4.26
C PHE A 209 -4.28 1.81 -4.46
N PRO A 210 -3.82 1.14 -3.40
CA PRO A 210 -3.40 -0.26 -3.49
C PRO A 210 -4.54 -1.17 -3.92
N GLN A 211 -4.25 -2.24 -4.68
CA GLN A 211 -5.28 -3.14 -5.20
C GLN A 211 -6.24 -3.68 -4.13
N MET A 212 -5.71 -3.99 -2.94
CA MET A 212 -6.50 -4.48 -1.81
C MET A 212 -7.53 -3.45 -1.30
N VAL A 213 -7.24 -2.16 -1.43
CA VAL A 213 -8.14 -1.07 -1.06
C VAL A 213 -9.13 -0.80 -2.19
N LYS A 214 -8.68 -0.83 -3.47
CA LYS A 214 -9.56 -0.67 -4.63
C LYS A 214 -10.74 -1.64 -4.60
N ILE A 215 -10.47 -2.93 -4.40
CA ILE A 215 -11.51 -3.97 -4.34
C ILE A 215 -12.52 -3.67 -3.23
N GLN A 216 -12.04 -3.19 -2.09
CA GLN A 216 -12.89 -2.84 -0.96
C GLN A 216 -13.78 -1.64 -1.29
N ILE A 217 -13.25 -0.59 -1.91
CA ILE A 217 -14.01 0.59 -2.35
C ILE A 217 -15.12 0.17 -3.31
N VAL A 218 -14.78 -0.62 -4.34
CA VAL A 218 -15.74 -1.10 -5.34
C VAL A 218 -16.83 -1.94 -4.69
N SER A 219 -16.46 -2.90 -3.83
CA SER A 219 -17.42 -3.73 -3.09
C SER A 219 -18.34 -2.88 -2.23
N GLU A 220 -17.80 -1.85 -1.57
CA GLU A 220 -18.56 -0.97 -0.68
C GLU A 220 -19.58 -0.13 -1.45
N VAL A 221 -19.16 0.50 -2.55
CA VAL A 221 -20.06 1.30 -3.40
C VAL A 221 -21.18 0.44 -4.01
N ASN A 222 -20.85 -0.78 -4.44
CA ASN A 222 -21.85 -1.70 -5.02
C ASN A 222 -22.85 -2.21 -3.97
N ALA A 223 -22.40 -2.50 -2.75
CA ALA A 223 -23.24 -2.96 -1.65
C ALA A 223 -24.05 -1.85 -0.97
N ALA A 224 -23.73 -0.58 -1.26
CA ALA A 224 -24.41 0.55 -0.65
C ALA A 224 -25.91 0.62 -1.02
N PRO A 225 -26.78 1.14 -0.12
CA PRO A 225 -28.21 1.29 -0.39
C PRO A 225 -28.48 2.17 -1.61
N ASP A 226 -29.58 1.92 -2.32
CA ASP A 226 -29.97 2.66 -3.52
C ASP A 226 -30.59 4.04 -3.20
N THR A 227 -29.86 4.85 -2.45
CA THR A 227 -30.16 6.29 -2.31
C THR A 227 -29.69 7.04 -3.57
N ALA A 228 -30.24 8.23 -3.81
CA ALA A 228 -29.85 9.05 -4.96
C ALA A 228 -28.33 9.29 -5.03
N GLU A 229 -27.68 9.59 -3.90
CA GLU A 229 -26.23 9.81 -3.83
C GLU A 229 -25.43 8.55 -4.22
N TYR A 230 -25.76 7.40 -3.64
CA TYR A 230 -25.07 6.14 -3.97
C TYR A 230 -25.37 5.66 -5.39
N GLN A 231 -26.55 5.95 -5.94
CA GLN A 231 -26.82 5.67 -7.35
C GLN A 231 -25.92 6.48 -8.27
N THR A 232 -25.68 7.77 -7.97
CA THR A 232 -24.71 8.58 -8.69
C THR A 232 -23.30 8.00 -8.56
N LEU A 233 -22.86 7.62 -7.35
CA LEU A 233 -21.54 6.99 -7.14
C LEU A 233 -21.38 5.67 -7.91
N LYS A 234 -22.42 4.81 -7.94
CA LYS A 234 -22.44 3.57 -8.74
C LYS A 234 -22.35 3.86 -10.24
N GLN A 235 -23.03 4.91 -10.71
CA GLN A 235 -22.98 5.32 -12.11
C GLN A 235 -21.60 5.85 -12.51
N GLU A 236 -20.99 6.71 -11.69
CA GLU A 236 -19.63 7.20 -11.90
C GLU A 236 -18.62 6.05 -11.94
N LEU A 237 -18.73 5.09 -11.02
CA LEU A 237 -17.85 3.93 -11.01
C LEU A 237 -17.96 3.11 -12.31
N ARG A 238 -19.18 2.95 -12.85
CA ARG A 238 -19.41 2.30 -14.15
C ARG A 238 -18.79 3.12 -15.29
N TRP A 239 -18.94 4.44 -15.28
CA TRP A 239 -18.34 5.31 -16.30
C TRP A 239 -16.81 5.28 -16.29
N ILE A 240 -16.18 5.35 -15.11
CA ILE A 240 -14.73 5.22 -14.96
C ILE A 240 -14.25 3.88 -15.52
N TYR A 241 -15.01 2.81 -15.27
CA TYR A 241 -14.69 1.48 -15.79
C TYR A 241 -14.83 1.41 -17.33
N ASP A 242 -15.92 1.94 -17.88
CA ASP A 242 -16.17 1.98 -19.33
C ASP A 242 -15.13 2.84 -20.05
N ALA A 243 -14.70 3.96 -19.47
CA ALA A 243 -13.63 4.79 -20.00
C ALA A 243 -12.30 4.03 -20.06
N LYS A 244 -11.89 3.39 -18.96
CA LYS A 244 -10.64 2.62 -18.88
C LYS A 244 -10.62 1.40 -19.80
N THR A 245 -11.75 0.73 -19.97
CA THR A 245 -11.85 -0.41 -20.91
C THR A 245 -11.76 0.03 -22.37
N ARG A 246 -12.27 1.23 -22.71
CA ARG A 246 -12.08 1.83 -24.04
C ARG A 246 -10.63 2.23 -24.29
N GLU A 247 -9.97 2.87 -23.32
CA GLU A 247 -8.54 3.22 -23.40
C GLU A 247 -7.64 1.99 -23.58
N THR A 248 -7.90 0.90 -22.86
CA THR A 248 -7.12 -0.34 -23.00
C THR A 248 -7.37 -1.07 -24.32
N ARG A 249 -8.56 -0.94 -24.92
CA ARG A 249 -8.84 -1.46 -26.28
C ARG A 249 -8.14 -0.61 -27.35
N HIS A 250 -8.13 0.71 -27.19
CA HIS A 250 -7.41 1.62 -28.09
C HIS A 250 -5.89 1.38 -28.04
N ASN A 251 -5.30 1.28 -26.84
CA ASN A 251 -3.87 0.97 -26.66
C ASN A 251 -3.45 -0.44 -27.13
N LYS A 252 -4.37 -1.40 -27.18
CA LYS A 252 -4.12 -2.73 -27.77
C LYS A 252 -4.18 -2.72 -29.29
N GLY A 253 -4.93 -1.80 -29.90
CA GLY A 253 -4.95 -1.58 -31.35
C GLY A 253 -3.60 -1.08 -31.87
N ASP A 254 -2.90 -0.24 -31.09
CA ASP A 254 -1.62 0.36 -31.47
C ASP A 254 -0.38 -0.47 -31.10
N LYS A 255 -0.50 -1.48 -30.22
CA LYS A 255 0.63 -2.30 -29.74
C LYS A 255 0.50 -3.78 -30.10
N SER A 256 0.07 -4.06 -31.33
CA SER A 256 0.22 -5.38 -31.95
C SER A 256 1.62 -5.55 -32.55
N GLU A 257 2.66 -5.41 -31.74
CA GLU A 257 3.97 -5.99 -32.02
C GLU A 257 4.79 -6.04 -30.72
N ASN A 258 5.02 -7.26 -30.24
CA ASN A 258 5.94 -7.68 -29.18
C ASN A 258 5.76 -7.11 -27.75
N SER A 259 5.04 -7.86 -26.89
CA SER A 259 5.41 -7.90 -25.47
C SER A 259 4.92 -9.18 -24.78
N TRP A 260 5.87 -10.07 -24.48
CA TRP A 260 5.70 -11.36 -23.81
C TRP A 260 5.66 -11.27 -22.26
N LEU A 261 5.28 -10.11 -21.70
CA LEU A 261 5.20 -9.93 -20.24
C LEU A 261 3.96 -9.08 -19.90
N ALA A 262 2.82 -9.72 -19.70
CA ALA A 262 1.62 -9.07 -19.19
C ALA A 262 1.56 -9.24 -17.65
N PRO A 263 1.50 -8.16 -16.85
CA PRO A 263 1.13 -8.28 -15.46
C PRO A 263 -0.35 -8.65 -15.36
N ALA A 264 -0.71 -9.38 -14.30
CA ALA A 264 -2.04 -9.94 -14.08
C ALA A 264 -3.15 -8.89 -14.25
N LYS A 265 -3.85 -8.96 -15.40
CA LYS A 265 -5.07 -8.19 -15.64
C LYS A 265 -6.20 -8.85 -14.85
N MET A 266 -6.76 -8.14 -13.88
CA MET A 266 -8.02 -8.54 -13.27
C MET A 266 -9.16 -8.39 -14.28
N ASP A 267 -10.07 -9.36 -14.26
CA ASP A 267 -11.32 -9.33 -15.00
C ASP A 267 -12.41 -8.67 -14.13
N PHE A 268 -12.41 -7.34 -14.14
CA PHE A 268 -13.26 -6.50 -13.28
C PHE A 268 -14.75 -6.53 -13.64
N GLY A 269 -15.14 -7.10 -14.79
CA GLY A 269 -16.54 -7.24 -15.20
C GLY A 269 -17.37 -8.11 -14.24
N VAL A 270 -16.72 -9.07 -13.58
CA VAL A 270 -17.35 -9.95 -12.59
C VAL A 270 -17.63 -9.21 -11.27
N ALA A 271 -16.78 -8.25 -10.89
CA ALA A 271 -16.91 -7.51 -9.62
C ALA A 271 -17.96 -6.38 -9.65
N VAL A 272 -18.29 -5.88 -10.85
CA VAL A 272 -19.31 -4.82 -11.06
C VAL A 272 -20.69 -5.41 -11.43
N GLY A 273 -20.82 -6.75 -11.44
CA GLY A 273 -22.09 -7.41 -11.77
C GLY A 273 -22.51 -7.25 -13.23
N MET A 274 -21.59 -6.92 -14.15
CA MET A 274 -21.87 -6.85 -15.58
C MET A 274 -21.74 -8.23 -16.21
N GLN A 275 -22.61 -9.17 -15.82
CA GLN A 275 -22.89 -10.32 -16.68
C GLN A 275 -23.95 -9.90 -17.69
N ALA A 276 -23.59 -10.02 -18.98
CA ALA A 276 -24.50 -9.83 -20.09
C ALA A 276 -25.80 -10.61 -19.84
N SER A 277 -26.91 -9.90 -19.78
CA SER A 277 -28.25 -10.46 -19.61
C SER A 277 -28.49 -11.54 -20.66
N ARG A 278 -28.52 -12.80 -20.23
CA ARG A 278 -29.26 -13.85 -20.92
C ARG A 278 -30.49 -14.16 -20.08
N SER A 279 -31.62 -13.77 -20.66
CA SER A 279 -32.97 -13.91 -20.18
C SER A 279 -33.28 -15.31 -19.65
N VAL A 280 -33.76 -15.42 -18.41
CA VAL A 280 -34.71 -16.46 -17.99
C VAL A 280 -35.66 -15.83 -16.97
N GLU A 281 -36.94 -15.89 -17.31
CA GLU A 281 -38.07 -15.42 -16.51
C GLU A 281 -38.38 -16.32 -15.30
N ARG A 282 -39.11 -15.71 -14.36
CA ARG A 282 -40.06 -16.26 -13.36
C ARG A 282 -39.56 -16.43 -11.92
N GLY A 283 -40.29 -15.76 -11.03
CA GLY A 283 -40.44 -16.16 -9.63
C GLY A 283 -40.84 -15.01 -8.71
N ARG A 284 -42.15 -14.71 -8.62
CA ARG A 284 -42.74 -13.82 -7.59
C ARG A 284 -42.46 -14.35 -6.18
N GLY A 285 -42.19 -13.45 -5.25
CA GLY A 285 -42.33 -13.67 -3.80
C GLY A 285 -42.30 -12.34 -3.05
N ARG A 286 -43.42 -11.96 -2.45
CA ARG A 286 -43.59 -10.82 -1.54
C ARG A 286 -42.90 -11.12 -0.20
N ASP A 287 -42.53 -10.04 0.49
CA ASP A 287 -42.58 -9.78 1.94
C ASP A 287 -41.35 -8.95 2.35
N SER A 288 -41.35 -8.03 3.30
CA SER A 288 -42.36 -7.23 4.01
C SER A 288 -41.54 -6.12 4.72
N HIS A 289 -42.11 -4.92 4.85
CA HIS A 289 -41.44 -3.78 5.51
C HIS A 289 -41.25 -4.03 7.01
N LEU A 290 -40.04 -3.85 7.52
CA LEU A 290 -39.80 -3.40 8.89
C LEU A 290 -38.65 -2.39 8.92
N ASN A 291 -39.05 -1.16 9.25
CA ASN A 291 -38.22 0.03 9.41
C ASN A 291 -37.74 0.09 10.87
N THR A 292 -36.43 0.00 11.09
CA THR A 292 -35.79 0.33 12.38
C THR A 292 -34.57 1.19 12.10
N GLN A 293 -34.80 2.50 11.99
CA GLN A 293 -33.75 3.50 12.05
C GLN A 293 -33.12 3.45 13.44
N SER A 294 -31.88 2.96 13.51
CA SER A 294 -30.98 3.24 14.62
C SER A 294 -30.15 4.48 14.24
N PRO A 295 -29.92 5.43 15.16
CA PRO A 295 -29.06 6.57 14.88
C PRO A 295 -27.62 6.08 14.82
N VAL A 296 -27.06 6.00 13.62
CA VAL A 296 -25.63 5.73 13.42
C VAL A 296 -24.86 6.95 13.95
N PRO A 297 -23.85 6.79 14.81
CA PRO A 297 -23.11 7.93 15.35
C PRO A 297 -22.36 8.64 14.21
N GLY A 298 -22.73 9.91 13.99
CA GLY A 298 -22.16 10.75 12.95
C GLY A 298 -20.70 11.13 13.19
N PHE A 299 -20.01 11.46 12.09
CA PHE A 299 -18.59 11.86 12.01
C PHE A 299 -18.35 13.16 12.79
N ASN A 300 -17.74 13.07 13.97
CA ASN A 300 -17.43 14.25 14.80
C ASN A 300 -15.91 14.47 14.90
N SER A 301 -15.45 15.73 14.94
CA SER A 301 -14.02 16.07 14.98
C SER A 301 -13.28 15.50 16.21
N ARG A 302 -14.01 15.09 17.25
CA ARG A 302 -13.46 14.44 18.45
C ARG A 302 -13.10 12.96 18.24
N ASP A 303 -13.59 12.32 17.18
CA ASP A 303 -13.43 10.87 16.97
C ASP A 303 -12.30 10.46 16.01
N ILE A 304 -11.65 11.43 15.34
CA ILE A 304 -10.60 11.18 14.32
C ILE A 304 -9.46 10.31 14.89
N ALA A 305 -9.10 10.49 16.15
CA ALA A 305 -8.05 9.70 16.80
C ALA A 305 -8.38 8.21 16.87
N SER A 306 -9.65 7.86 17.14
CA SER A 306 -10.11 6.46 17.21
C SER A 306 -10.10 5.75 15.86
N TRP A 307 -9.93 6.50 14.76
CA TRP A 307 -9.91 5.95 13.41
C TRP A 307 -8.52 5.53 12.98
N LEU A 308 -7.49 6.08 13.64
CA LEU A 308 -6.08 5.78 13.41
C LEU A 308 -5.55 4.69 14.37
N SER A 309 -6.41 4.20 15.28
CA SER A 309 -6.14 3.14 16.27
C SER A 309 -6.44 1.73 15.73
#